data_AF-A0A7X3RFJ6-F1
#
_entry.id   AF-A0A7X3RFJ6-F1
#
_cell.length_a   1.000
_cell.length_b   1.000
_cell.length_c   1.000
_cell.angle_alpha   90.00
_cell.angle_beta   90.00
_cell.angle_gamma   90.00
#
_symmetry.space_group_name_H-M   'P 1'
#
loop_
_entity.id
_entity.type
_entity.pdbx_description
1 polymer ?
#
loop_
_entity_poly.entity_id
_entity_poly.type
_entity_poly.pdbx_seq_one_letter_code
_entity_poly.pdbx_strand_id
1 'polypeptide(L)' 'MQTEDGTDVGWVGNVEGYIATLELVKGKELVNETVYVIVGKVSTADGTEVDIKITFATKSKA' A
#
# COMPACT_ATOMS: atom_id res chain seq x y z
N MET A 1 0.54 -4.12 2.45
CA MET A 1 0.82 -4.01 0.99
C MET A 1 1.52 -5.29 0.57
N GLN A 2 1.28 -5.79 -0.63
CA GLN A 2 1.89 -7.01 -1.14
C GLN A 2 2.46 -6.78 -2.55
N THR A 3 3.40 -7.60 -2.98
CA THR A 3 3.73 -7.73 -4.42
C THR A 3 2.58 -8.42 -5.15
N GLU A 4 2.61 -8.40 -6.49
CA GLU A 4 1.58 -9.07 -7.31
C GLU A 4 1.42 -10.56 -7.00
N ASP A 5 2.50 -11.24 -6.59
CA ASP A 5 2.51 -12.64 -6.16
C ASP A 5 1.98 -12.87 -4.72
N GLY A 6 1.54 -11.82 -4.03
CA GLY A 6 0.98 -11.88 -2.68
C GLY A 6 2.01 -11.82 -1.55
N THR A 7 3.30 -11.62 -1.84
CA THR A 7 4.32 -11.49 -0.78
C THR A 7 4.11 -10.22 0.03
N ASP A 8 3.90 -10.35 1.35
CA ASP A 8 3.84 -9.21 2.24
C ASP A 8 5.20 -8.53 2.34
N VAL A 9 5.21 -7.25 1.98
CA VAL A 9 6.42 -6.43 1.96
C VAL A 9 6.65 -5.68 3.27
N GLY A 10 5.74 -5.82 4.24
CA GLY A 10 5.91 -5.27 5.59
C GLY A 10 5.90 -3.74 5.59
N TRP A 11 4.76 -3.15 5.26
CA TRP A 11 4.52 -1.71 5.35
C TRP A 11 3.70 -1.39 6.59
N VAL A 12 4.00 -0.26 7.23
CA VAL A 12 3.24 0.27 8.37
C VAL A 12 2.25 1.29 7.84
N GLY A 13 0.97 1.10 8.16
CA GLY A 13 -0.07 2.08 7.91
C GLY A 13 -0.26 2.99 9.12
N ASN A 14 -0.36 4.30 8.88
CA ASN A 14 -0.83 5.29 9.85
C ASN A 14 -2.05 6.02 9.26
N VAL A 15 -3.03 6.35 10.10
CA VAL A 15 -4.23 7.08 9.69
C VAL A 15 -4.37 8.32 10.56
N GLU A 16 -4.32 9.48 9.93
CA GLU A 16 -4.48 10.79 10.57
C GLU A 16 -5.66 11.53 9.93
N GLY A 17 -6.79 11.55 10.63
CA GLY A 17 -8.04 12.09 10.10
C GLY A 17 -8.47 11.35 8.83
N TYR A 18 -8.47 12.05 7.70
CA TYR A 18 -8.85 11.51 6.40
C TYR A 18 -7.66 11.08 5.54
N ILE A 19 -6.44 11.12 6.09
CA ILE A 19 -5.21 10.78 5.38
C ILE A 19 -4.70 9.43 5.91
N ALA A 20 -4.56 8.47 5.01
CA ALA A 20 -3.86 7.22 5.28
C ALA A 20 -2.47 7.26 4.66
N THR A 21 -1.43 7.14 5.48
CA THR A 21 -0.04 7.07 5.06
C THR A 21 0.46 5.64 5.20
N LEU A 22 1.11 5.13 4.15
CA LEU A 22 1.79 3.85 4.17
C LEU A 22 3.29 4.09 4.08
N GLU A 23 4.05 3.59 5.04
CA GLU A 23 5.50 3.70 5.08
C GLU A 23 6.15 2.32 5.03
N LEU A 24 7.27 2.20 4.31
CA LEU A 24 8.12 1.01 4.36
C LEU A 24 8.67 0.84 5.78
N VAL A 25 8.65 -0.40 6.30
CA VAL A 25 9.41 -0.70 7.50
C VAL A 25 10.87 -0.35 7.27
N LYS A 26 11.46 0.34 8.25
CA LYS A 26 12.86 0.79 8.20
C LYS A 26 13.80 -0.36 7.80
N GLY A 27 14.61 -0.13 6.78
CA GLY A 27 15.54 -1.12 6.22
C GLY A 27 14.97 -1.97 5.08
N LYS A 28 13.72 -1.76 4.68
CA LYS A 28 13.16 -2.31 3.44
C LYS A 28 13.18 -1.25 2.35
N GLU A 29 13.59 -1.64 1.14
CA GLU A 29 13.55 -0.80 -0.05
C GLU A 29 12.55 -1.36 -1.06
N LEU A 30 11.98 -0.48 -1.87
CA LEU A 30 11.24 -0.88 -3.06
C LEU A 30 12.21 -1.51 -4.07
N VAL A 31 11.92 -2.75 -4.48
CA VAL A 31 12.59 -3.40 -5.60
C VAL A 31 12.17 -2.72 -6.90
N ASN A 32 13.13 -2.49 -7.80
CA ASN A 32 12.88 -1.94 -9.14
C ASN A 32 12.09 -2.91 -10.01
N GLU A 33 11.43 -2.41 -11.04
CA GLU A 33 10.70 -3.22 -12.04
C GLU A 33 9.71 -4.21 -11.40
N THR A 34 9.10 -3.81 -10.27
CA THR A 34 8.22 -4.67 -9.47
C THR A 34 6.85 -4.03 -9.32
N VAL A 35 5.80 -4.85 -9.43
CA VAL A 35 4.41 -4.45 -9.23
C VAL A 35 4.01 -4.69 -7.78
N TYR A 36 3.46 -3.65 -7.16
CA TYR A 36 2.96 -3.65 -5.80
C TYR A 36 1.46 -3.35 -5.79
N VAL A 37 0.78 -3.98 -4.83
CA VAL A 37 -0.66 -3.88 -4.61
C VAL A 37 -0.92 -3.52 -3.15
N ILE A 38 -1.68 -2.44 -2.96
CA ILE A 38 -2.27 -2.07 -1.67
C ILE A 38 -3.73 -2.50 -1.73
N VAL A 39 -4.11 -3.44 -0.87
CA VAL A 39 -5.51 -3.74 -0.59
C VAL A 39 -5.85 -3.13 0.77
N GLY A 40 -6.94 -2.40 0.83
CA GLY A 40 -7.42 -1.77 2.06
C GLY A 40 -8.93 -1.66 2.05
N LYS A 41 -9.48 -1.21 3.17
CA LYS A 41 -10.90 -0.93 3.32
C LYS A 41 -11.04 0.44 3.95
N VAL A 42 -11.90 1.28 3.39
CA VAL A 42 -12.19 2.61 3.92
C VAL A 42 -13.66 2.67 4.35
N SER A 43 -13.93 3.39 5.44
CA SER A 43 -15.29 3.64 5.90
C SER A 43 -15.67 5.09 5.59
N THR A 44 -16.80 5.28 4.94
CA THR A 44 -17.39 6.61 4.71
C THR A 44 -18.10 7.11 5.98
N ALA A 45 -18.42 8.40 6.04
CA ALA A 45 -19.02 9.03 7.22
C ALA A 45 -20.40 8.45 7.60
N ASP A 46 -21.11 7.84 6.64
CA ASP A 46 -22.39 7.15 6.83
C ASP A 46 -22.22 5.68 7.26
N GLY A 47 -20.98 5.21 7.46
CA GLY A 47 -20.67 3.85 7.89
C GLY A 47 -20.57 2.82 6.75
N THR A 48 -20.67 3.23 5.49
CA THR A 48 -20.46 2.32 4.36
C THR A 48 -18.98 1.93 4.26
N GLU A 49 -18.71 0.64 4.13
CA GLU A 49 -17.37 0.13 3.87
C GLU A 49 -17.12 -0.01 2.36
N VAL A 50 -15.98 0.50 1.90
CA VAL A 50 -15.55 0.42 0.51
C VAL A 50 -14.17 -0.23 0.45
N ASP A 51 -14.07 -1.31 -0.31
CA ASP A 51 -12.78 -1.95 -0.59
C ASP A 51 -12.00 -1.11 -1.60
N ILE A 52 -10.72 -0.87 -1.30
CA ILE A 52 -9.78 -0.18 -2.17
C ILE A 52 -8.66 -1.13 -2.62
N LYS A 53 -8.30 -1.03 -3.89
CA LYS A 53 -7.15 -1.70 -4.47
C LYS A 53 -6.33 -0.71 -5.28
N ILE A 54 -5.14 -0.39 -4.81
CA ILE A 54 -4.21 0.50 -5.49
C ILE A 54 -3.04 -0.33 -6.01
N THR A 55 -2.79 -0.28 -7.31
CA THR A 55 -1.67 -0.98 -7.94
C THR A 55 -0.68 0.05 -8.48
N PHE A 56 0.60 -0.13 -8.21
CA PHE A 56 1.67 0.69 -8.76
C PHE A 56 2.90 -0.15 -9.09
N ALA A 57 3.69 0.31 -10.05
CA ALA A 57 4.90 -0.36 -10.48
C ALA A 57 6.11 0.57 -10.30
N THR A 58 7.22 0.01 -9.83
CA THR A 58 8.50 0.70 -9.77
C THR A 58 9.20 0.63 -11.11
N LYS A 59 9.86 1.71 -11.51
CA LYS A 59 10.69 1.74 -12.72
C LYS A 59 12.08 1.18 -12.45
N SER A 60 12.84 0.95 -13.51
CA SER A 60 14.27 0.67 -13.41
C SER A 60 15.00 1.82 -12.71
N LYS A 61 16.04 1.46 -11.95
CA LYS A 61 16.93 2.45 -11.34
C LYS A 61 17.82 3.04 -12.44
N ALA A 62 17.77 4.36 -12.57
CA ALA A 62 18.65 5.13 -13.44
C ALA A 62 20.07 5.19 -12.88
#